data_AF-A0A7J3TDB3-F1
#
_entry.id   AF-A0A7J3TDB3-F1
#
_cell.length_a   1.000
_cell.length_b   1.000
_cell.length_c   1.000
_cell.angle_alpha   90.00
_cell.angle_beta   90.00
_cell.angle_gamma   90.00
#
_symmetry.space_group_name_H-M   'P 1'
#
loop_
_entity.id
_entity.type
_entity.pdbx_description
1 polymer ?
#
loop_
_entity_poly.entity_id
_entity_poly.type
_entity_poly.pdbx_seq_one_letter_code
_entity_poly.pdbx_strand_id
1 'polypeptide(L)' 'MVRNISVESLKQTTTVEREVELVERKGIGHPDSVSDGIAEAVSRSLSKYYLKEYGKILHHNT' A
#
# COMPACT_ATOMS: atom_id res chain seq x y z
N MET A 1 -17.34 -19.88 4.20
CA MET A 1 -15.93 -20.27 4.31
C MET A 1 -15.39 -19.76 5.64
N VAL A 2 -14.74 -20.62 6.43
CA VAL A 2 -14.07 -20.22 7.68
C VAL A 2 -12.72 -19.60 7.30
N ARG A 3 -12.38 -18.44 7.88
CA ARG A 3 -11.09 -17.78 7.60
C ARG A 3 -9.98 -18.50 8.36
N ASN A 4 -8.85 -18.73 7.70
CA ASN A 4 -7.66 -19.31 8.32
C ASN A 4 -6.88 -18.22 9.06
N ILE A 5 -7.25 -17.93 10.31
CA ILE A 5 -6.60 -16.91 11.15
C ILE A 5 -5.81 -17.62 12.25
N SER A 6 -4.51 -17.37 12.32
CA SER A 6 -3.64 -17.82 13.41
C SER A 6 -3.26 -16.65 14.31
N VAL A 7 -3.26 -16.90 15.62
CA VAL A 7 -2.79 -15.96 16.63
C VAL A 7 -1.78 -16.69 17.50
N GLU A 8 -0.57 -16.15 17.62
CA GLU A 8 0.51 -16.75 18.38
C GLU A 8 1.32 -15.69 19.13
N SER A 9 1.98 -16.10 20.21
CA SER A 9 2.90 -15.24 20.96
C SER A 9 4.25 -15.15 20.24
N LEU A 10 4.78 -13.93 20.10
CA LEU A 10 6.08 -13.72 19.47
C LEU A 10 7.13 -13.39 20.54
N LYS A 11 8.20 -14.19 20.61
CA LYS A 11 9.32 -13.97 21.53
C LYS A 11 10.40 -13.11 20.88
N GLN A 12 10.16 -11.80 20.78
CA GLN A 12 11.08 -10.82 20.22
C GLN A 12 11.17 -9.57 21.09
N THR A 13 12.32 -8.89 21.08
CA THR A 13 12.46 -7.53 21.65
C THR A 13 11.69 -6.54 20.80
N THR A 14 10.94 -5.63 21.44
CA THR A 14 10.16 -4.61 20.73
C THR A 14 11.10 -3.63 20.01
N THR A 15 10.64 -3.01 18.92
CA THR A 15 11.49 -2.07 18.15
C THR A 15 12.03 -0.95 19.03
N VAL A 16 11.21 -0.41 19.94
CA VAL A 16 11.58 0.69 20.85
C VAL A 16 12.60 0.29 21.92
N GLU A 17 12.73 -1.00 22.24
CA GLU A 17 13.70 -1.53 23.22
C GLU A 17 15.04 -1.91 22.59
N ARG A 18 15.19 -1.77 21.26
CA ARG A 18 16.46 -2.04 20.59
C ARG A 18 17.46 -0.91 20.84
N GLU A 19 18.74 -1.25 20.79
CA GLU A 19 19.83 -0.28 20.97
C GLU A 19 19.86 0.80 19.89
N VAL A 20 19.50 0.46 18.65
CA VAL A 20 19.54 1.36 17.48
C VAL A 20 18.25 1.26 16.68
N GLU A 21 17.70 2.42 16.29
CA GLU A 21 16.56 2.54 15.39
C GLU A 21 16.86 3.61 14.31
N LEU A 22 16.52 3.30 13.05
CA LEU A 22 16.65 4.22 11.92
C LEU A 22 15.35 4.24 11.13
N VAL A 23 14.86 5.44 10.80
CA VAL A 23 13.61 5.66 10.07
C VAL A 23 13.86 6.68 8.96
N GLU A 24 13.30 6.43 7.77
CA GLU A 24 13.35 7.33 6.63
C GLU A 24 11.93 7.59 6.10
N ARG A 25 11.68 8.82 5.63
CA ARG A 25 10.46 9.18 4.90
C ARG A 25 10.82 10.01 3.67
N LYS A 26 10.40 9.53 2.50
CA LYS A 26 10.43 10.31 1.25
C LYS A 26 9.22 11.23 1.21
N GLY A 27 9.48 12.53 1.02
CA GLY A 27 8.45 13.57 0.98
C GLY A 27 7.60 13.49 -0.29
N ILE A 28 6.46 14.20 -0.32
CA ILE A 28 5.52 14.15 -1.46
C ILE A 28 6.19 14.55 -2.79
N GLY A 29 7.15 15.48 -2.76
CA GLY A 29 7.90 15.91 -3.94
C GLY A 29 9.15 15.07 -4.24
N HIS A 30 9.46 14.05 -3.45
CA HIS A 30 10.56 13.14 -3.74
C HIS A 30 10.22 12.35 -5.03
N PRO A 31 11.16 12.18 -5.99
CA PRO A 31 10.88 11.53 -7.27
C PRO A 31 10.21 10.15 -7.15
N ASP A 32 10.64 9.32 -6.18
CA ASP A 32 10.00 8.03 -5.92
C ASP A 32 8.54 8.17 -5.46
N SER A 33 8.27 9.05 -4.47
CA SER A 33 6.90 9.27 -3.98
C SER A 33 6.00 9.94 -5.01
N VAL A 34 6.56 10.76 -5.90
CA VAL A 34 5.85 11.28 -7.08
C VAL A 34 5.48 10.12 -8.02
N SER A 35 6.40 9.20 -8.26
CA SER A 35 6.14 8.02 -9.11
C SER A 35 5.05 7.13 -8.50
N ASP A 36 5.13 6.84 -7.20
CA ASP A 36 4.09 6.11 -6.45
C ASP A 36 2.74 6.83 -6.55
N GLY A 37 2.73 8.15 -6.36
CA GLY A 37 1.53 8.96 -6.41
C GLY A 37 0.88 8.99 -7.79
N ILE A 38 1.68 9.03 -8.87
CA ILE A 38 1.19 8.97 -10.25
C ILE A 38 0.58 7.60 -10.53
N ALA A 39 1.27 6.51 -10.18
CA ALA A 39 0.78 5.14 -10.39
C ALA A 39 -0.61 4.94 -9.74
N GLU A 40 -0.75 5.33 -8.47
CA GLU A 40 -2.03 5.25 -7.75
C GLU A 40 -3.09 6.20 -8.32
N ALA A 41 -2.71 7.43 -8.72
CA ALA A 41 -3.65 8.37 -9.33
C ALA A 41 -4.21 7.86 -10.66
N VAL A 42 -3.38 7.21 -11.48
CA VAL A 42 -3.79 6.57 -12.74
C VAL A 42 -4.72 5.39 -12.45
N SER A 43 -4.32 4.47 -11.56
CA SER A 43 -5.13 3.30 -11.15
C SER A 43 -6.54 3.70 -10.69
N ARG A 44 -6.64 4.69 -9.80
CA ARG A 44 -7.93 5.20 -9.30
C ARG A 44 -8.77 5.83 -10.40
N SER A 45 -8.13 6.60 -11.30
CA SER A 45 -8.83 7.27 -12.39
C SER A 45 -9.38 6.26 -13.40
N LEU A 46 -8.58 5.26 -13.76
CA LEU A 46 -8.97 4.17 -14.66
C LEU A 46 -10.06 3.29 -14.05
N SER A 47 -9.96 2.96 -12.76
CA SER A 47 -11.02 2.26 -12.02
C SER A 47 -12.35 3.00 -12.04
N LYS A 48 -12.35 4.32 -11.79
CA LYS A 48 -13.55 5.16 -11.85
C LYS A 48 -14.15 5.21 -13.24
N TYR A 49 -13.30 5.32 -14.26
CA TYR A 49 -13.73 5.25 -15.65
C TYR A 49 -14.40 3.91 -15.95
N TYR A 50 -13.78 2.79 -15.55
CA TYR A 50 -14.36 1.46 -15.77
C TYR A 50 -15.69 1.25 -15.06
N LEU A 51 -15.83 1.72 -13.82
CA LEU A 51 -17.11 1.69 -13.12
C LEU A 51 -18.19 2.51 -13.85
N LYS A 52 -17.84 3.70 -14.34
CA LYS A 52 -18.76 4.59 -15.06
C LYS A 52 -19.24 3.99 -16.38
N GLU A 53 -18.33 3.41 -17.17
CA GLU A 53 -18.63 2.97 -18.54
C GLU A 53 -19.05 1.49 -18.63
N TYR A 54 -18.56 0.64 -17.72
CA TYR A 54 -18.75 -0.82 -17.79
C TYR A 54 -19.40 -1.41 -16.54
N GLY A 55 -19.72 -0.60 -15.53
CA GLY A 55 -20.34 -1.05 -14.27
C GLY A 55 -19.46 -1.94 -13.39
N LYS A 56 -18.18 -2.13 -13.77
CA LYS A 56 -17.20 -2.96 -13.06
C LYS A 56 -15.79 -2.46 -13.34
N ILE A 57 -14.88 -2.72 -12.42
CA ILE A 57 -13.45 -2.47 -12.64
C ILE A 57 -12.90 -3.58 -13.55
N LEU A 58 -12.27 -3.21 -14.66
CA LEU A 58 -11.52 -4.14 -15.51
C LEU A 58 -10.08 -4.27 -15.00
N HIS A 59 -9.42 -5.38 -15.36
CA HIS A 59 -8.05 -5.65 -14.94
C HIS A 59 -7.09 -4.57 -15.44
N HIS A 60 -6.29 -4.00 -14.53
CA HIS A 60 -5.17 -3.12 -14.81
C HIS A 60 -4.19 -3.15 -13.64
N ASN A 61 -2.90 -2.92 -13.92
CA ASN A 61 -1.87 -2.68 -12.91
C ASN A 61 -0.99 -1.55 -13.45
N THR A 62 -1.02 -0.40 -12.79
CA THR A 62 -0.34 0.83 -13.20
C THR A 62 0.46 1.37 -12.05
#